data_AF-A0A1M4TTW3-F1
#
_entry.id   AF-A0A1M4TTW3-F1
#
_cell.length_a   1.000
_cell.length_b   1.000
_cell.length_c   1.000
_cell.angle_alpha   90.00
_cell.angle_beta   90.00
_cell.angle_gamma   90.00
#
_symmetry.space_group_name_H-M   'P 1'
#
loop_
_entity.id
_entity.type
_entity.pdbx_description
1 polymer ?
#
loop_
_entity_poly.entity_id
_entity_poly.type
_entity_poly.pdbx_seq_one_letter_code
_entity_poly.pdbx_strand_id
1 'polypeptide(L)'
;MLDRKVSIVPVDVTTAIPKGSIVEYNSTNQSYAKLSAGTPAGILAEDVAASQIPAQAAVIFFGVVYEDELDAGVTVTEDLKAQLRQVGIFLESREQA
;
A
#
# COMPACT_ATOMS: atom_id res chain seq x y z
N MET A 1 15.13 -9.03 -11.89
CA MET A 1 13.86 -8.48 -11.40
C MET A 1 13.83 -8.69 -9.89
N LEU A 2 13.65 -7.63 -9.09
CA LEU A 2 13.26 -7.85 -7.69
C LEU A 2 11.81 -8.36 -7.72
N ASP A 3 11.58 -9.58 -7.25
CA ASP A 3 10.22 -10.08 -7.09
C ASP A 3 9.48 -9.27 -6.03
N ARG A 4 8.26 -8.83 -6.36
CA ARG A 4 7.37 -8.19 -5.39
C ARG A 4 6.85 -9.24 -4.43
N LYS A 5 6.95 -8.98 -3.12
CA LYS A 5 6.32 -9.84 -2.11
C LYS A 5 4.92 -9.33 -1.83
N VAL A 6 3.93 -10.09 -2.29
CA VAL A 6 2.51 -9.82 -2.09
C VAL A 6 1.94 -10.82 -1.09
N SER A 7 1.13 -10.35 -0.15
CA SER A 7 0.40 -11.19 0.80
C SER A 7 -1.06 -10.78 0.88
N ILE A 8 -1.95 -11.75 1.03
CA ILE A 8 -3.37 -11.50 1.33
C ILE A 8 -3.47 -11.27 2.84
N VAL A 9 -4.00 -10.10 3.23
CA VAL A 9 -4.07 -9.65 4.63
C VAL A 9 -5.44 -9.10 4.96
N PRO A 10 -5.84 -9.04 6.25
CA PRO A 10 -7.07 -8.37 6.66
C PRO A 10 -7.00 -6.89 6.34
N VAL A 11 -8.06 -6.33 5.76
CA VAL A 11 -8.15 -4.90 5.42
C VAL A 11 -9.37 -4.25 6.05
N ASP A 12 -9.26 -2.95 6.33
CA ASP A 12 -10.39 -2.13 6.75
C ASP A 12 -11.31 -1.85 5.56
N VAL A 13 -12.51 -2.41 5.62
CA VAL A 13 -13.54 -2.27 4.58
C VAL A 13 -14.62 -1.25 4.96
N THR A 14 -14.40 -0.42 5.98
CA THR A 14 -15.35 0.65 6.35
C THR A 14 -15.55 1.67 5.23
N THR A 15 -14.51 1.88 4.42
CA THR A 15 -14.52 2.75 3.24
C THR A 15 -13.86 2.02 2.07
N ALA A 16 -14.15 2.46 0.84
CA ALA A 16 -13.46 1.93 -0.33
C ALA A 16 -12.01 2.42 -0.35
N ILE A 17 -11.07 1.53 -0.69
CA ILE A 17 -9.64 1.85 -0.80
C ILE A 17 -9.19 1.49 -2.22
N PRO A 18 -8.78 2.47 -3.04
CA PRO A 18 -8.35 2.19 -4.40
C PRO A 18 -6.99 1.48 -4.41
N LYS A 19 -6.78 0.62 -5.42
CA LYS A 19 -5.48 0.03 -5.75
C LYS A 19 -4.39 1.10 -5.82
N GLY A 20 -3.19 0.76 -5.36
CA GLY A 20 -2.07 1.71 -5.30
C GLY A 20 -2.13 2.64 -4.09
N SER A 21 -3.16 2.55 -3.25
CA SER A 21 -3.18 3.24 -1.96
C SER A 21 -2.08 2.69 -1.05
N ILE A 22 -1.45 3.59 -0.29
CA ILE A 22 -0.53 3.22 0.78
C ILE A 22 -1.35 2.84 2.02
N VAL A 23 -0.95 1.76 2.69
CA VAL A 23 -1.64 1.25 3.87
C VAL A 23 -0.76 1.31 5.11
N GLU A 24 -1.40 1.46 6.27
CA GLU A 24 -0.82 1.35 7.61
C GLU A 24 -1.46 0.18 8.36
N TYR A 25 -0.75 -0.39 9.35
CA TYR A 25 -1.31 -1.43 10.20
C TYR A 25 -2.02 -0.82 11.41
N ASN A 26 -3.32 -1.07 11.53
CA ASN A 26 -4.12 -0.69 12.69
C ASN A 26 -4.11 -1.84 13.71
N SER A 27 -3.35 -1.67 14.79
CA SER A 27 -3.22 -2.69 15.84
C SER A 27 -4.49 -2.92 16.65
N THR A 28 -5.42 -1.96 16.70
CA THR A 28 -6.69 -2.07 17.42
C THR A 28 -7.62 -3.04 16.71
N ASN A 29 -7.73 -2.91 15.38
CA ASN A 29 -8.60 -3.74 14.55
C ASN A 29 -7.88 -4.94 13.92
N GLN A 30 -6.55 -5.03 14.11
CA GLN A 30 -5.68 -6.05 13.50
C GLN A 30 -5.83 -6.13 11.97
N SER A 31 -5.97 -4.98 11.33
CA SER A 31 -6.21 -4.85 9.90
C SER A 31 -5.34 -3.77 9.27
N TYR A 32 -5.18 -3.83 7.95
CA TYR A 32 -4.54 -2.79 7.17
C TYR A 32 -5.58 -1.77 6.71
N ALA A 33 -5.33 -0.49 6.96
CA ALA A 33 -6.19 0.61 6.56
C ALA A 33 -5.43 1.57 5.65
N LYS A 34 -6.14 2.43 4.91
CA LYS A 34 -5.51 3.51 4.14
C LYS A 34 -4.67 4.38 5.08
N LEU A 35 -3.43 4.67 4.68
CA LEU A 35 -2.50 5.51 5.44
C LEU A 35 -3.17 6.85 5.79
N SER A 36 -3.16 7.19 7.07
CA SER A 36 -3.70 8.46 7.57
C SER A 36 -2.61 9.30 8.23
N ALA A 37 -2.05 8.80 9.33
CA ALA A 37 -1.05 9.50 10.12
C ALA A 37 0.01 8.54 10.71
N GLY A 38 -0.14 7.23 10.50
CA GLY A 38 0.77 6.22 10.97
C GLY A 38 1.99 6.04 10.06
N THR A 39 2.61 4.87 10.17
CA THR A 39 3.77 4.50 9.35
C THR A 39 3.29 3.69 8.14
N PRO A 40 3.75 4.02 6.92
CA PRO A 40 3.54 3.20 5.74
C PRO A 40 4.00 1.76 6.00
N ALA A 41 3.12 0.80 5.78
CA ALA A 41 3.39 -0.63 5.96
C ALA A 41 3.40 -1.39 4.62
N GLY A 42 2.66 -0.90 3.62
CA GLY A 42 2.55 -1.55 2.33
C GLY A 42 1.80 -0.73 1.29
N ILE A 43 1.64 -1.29 0.10
CA ILE A 43 0.85 -0.72 -1.00
C ILE A 43 -0.21 -1.72 -1.43
N LEU A 44 -1.45 -1.28 -1.54
CA LEU A 44 -2.58 -2.13 -1.93
C LEU A 44 -2.45 -2.55 -3.40
N ALA A 45 -2.55 -3.86 -3.69
CA ALA A 45 -2.35 -4.41 -5.02
C ALA A 45 -3.64 -4.54 -5.84
N GLU A 46 -4.80 -4.37 -5.22
CA GLU A 46 -6.15 -4.47 -5.80
C GLU A 46 -7.11 -3.44 -5.18
N ASP A 47 -8.27 -3.22 -5.76
CA ASP A 47 -9.29 -2.35 -5.17
C ASP A 47 -10.00 -3.06 -4.03
N VAL A 48 -10.28 -2.33 -2.94
CA VAL A 48 -11.11 -2.79 -1.83
C VAL A 48 -12.43 -2.03 -1.84
N ALA A 49 -13.53 -2.76 -1.91
CA ALA A 49 -14.87 -2.18 -1.81
C ALA A 49 -15.29 -1.98 -0.35
N ALA A 50 -16.11 -0.94 -0.10
CA ALA A 50 -16.74 -0.78 1.21
C ALA A 50 -17.64 -1.97 1.52
N SER A 51 -17.60 -2.46 2.76
CA SER A 51 -18.34 -3.65 3.24
C SER A 51 -18.04 -4.94 2.47
N GLN A 52 -16.89 -5.04 1.81
CA GLN A 52 -16.45 -6.26 1.13
C GLN A 52 -16.37 -7.45 2.11
N ILE A 53 -16.77 -8.63 1.62
CA ILE A 53 -16.64 -9.91 2.32
C ILE A 53 -15.99 -10.93 1.35
N PRO A 54 -14.86 -11.58 1.72
CA PRO A 54 -14.10 -11.38 2.95
C PRO A 54 -13.37 -10.03 2.97
N ALA A 55 -13.18 -9.48 4.18
CA ALA A 55 -12.41 -8.25 4.41
C ALA A 55 -10.90 -8.51 4.30
N GLN A 56 -10.45 -8.99 3.14
CA GLN A 56 -9.08 -9.33 2.82
C GLN A 56 -8.69 -8.75 1.47
N ALA A 57 -7.42 -8.35 1.33
CA ALA A 57 -6.88 -7.91 0.05
C ALA A 57 -5.38 -8.19 -0.06
N ALA A 58 -4.89 -8.22 -1.29
CA ALA A 58 -3.49 -8.33 -1.64
C ALA A 58 -2.76 -7.00 -1.36
N VAL A 59 -1.70 -7.07 -0.55
CA VAL A 59 -0.82 -5.94 -0.23
C VAL A 59 0.61 -6.29 -0.60
N ILE A 60 1.28 -5.36 -1.27
CA ILE A 60 2.72 -5.39 -1.58
C ILE A 60 3.47 -4.91 -0.33
N PHE A 61 4.30 -5.79 0.23
CA PHE A 61 5.13 -5.49 1.42
C PHE A 61 6.60 -5.29 1.10
N PHE A 62 7.05 -5.70 -0.08
CA PHE A 62 8.46 -5.63 -0.45
C PHE A 62 8.61 -5.60 -1.97
N GLY A 63 9.64 -4.90 -2.45
CA GLY A 63 10.05 -4.87 -3.85
C GLY A 63 9.94 -3.47 -4.47
N VAL A 64 10.08 -3.41 -5.79
CA VAL A 64 9.99 -2.15 -6.55
C VAL A 64 8.54 -1.91 -6.98
N VAL A 65 8.02 -0.72 -6.71
CA VAL A 65 6.70 -0.25 -7.17
C VAL A 65 6.92 1.05 -7.95
N TYR A 66 6.26 1.19 -9.09
CA TYR A 66 6.39 2.40 -9.88
C TYR A 66 5.43 3.48 -9.40
N GLU A 67 5.85 4.74 -9.48
CA GLU A 67 5.02 5.88 -9.05
C GLU A 67 3.70 5.96 -9.84
N ASP A 68 3.64 5.45 -11.07
CA ASP A 68 2.43 5.40 -11.91
C ASP A 68 1.43 4.30 -11.51
N GLU A 69 1.83 3.38 -10.63
CA GLU A 69 0.96 2.34 -10.08
C GLU A 69 0.27 2.77 -8.78
N LEU A 70 0.63 3.95 -8.24
CA LEU A 70 0.01 4.50 -7.04
C LEU A 70 -1.36 5.12 -7.35
N ASP A 71 -2.21 5.15 -6.34
CA ASP A 71 -3.50 5.84 -6.44
C ASP A 71 -3.27 7.34 -6.73
N ALA A 72 -4.15 7.94 -7.54
CA ALA A 72 -4.01 9.34 -7.96
C ALA A 72 -4.05 10.33 -6.77
N GLY A 73 -4.57 9.93 -5.61
CA GLY A 73 -4.54 10.72 -4.39
C GLY A 73 -3.22 10.67 -3.61
N VAL A 74 -2.24 9.87 -4.04
CA VAL A 74 -0.95 9.73 -3.35
C VAL A 74 0.04 10.78 -3.86
N THR A 75 0.37 11.74 -3.01
CA THR A 75 1.46 12.68 -3.27
C THR A 75 2.79 12.01 -2.93
N VAL A 76 3.58 11.73 -3.96
CA VAL A 76 4.93 11.16 -3.79
C VAL A 76 5.90 12.25 -3.32
N THR A 77 6.41 12.11 -2.10
CA THR A 77 7.46 12.98 -1.52
C THR A 77 8.70 12.16 -1.20
N GLU A 78 9.87 12.82 -1.05
CA GLU A 78 11.10 12.12 -0.66
C GLU A 78 11.00 11.50 0.74
N ASP A 79 10.26 12.11 1.66
CA ASP A 79 9.98 11.55 2.98
C ASP A 79 9.16 10.25 2.87
N LEU A 80 8.13 10.24 2.02
CA LEU A 80 7.31 9.05 1.79
C LEU A 80 8.14 7.93 1.16
N LYS A 81 8.99 8.26 0.18
CA LYS A 81 9.93 7.30 -0.41
C LYS A 81 10.87 6.74 0.66
N ALA A 82 11.39 7.57 1.55
CA ALA A 82 12.26 7.14 2.64
C ALA A 82 11.54 6.19 3.62
N GLN A 83 10.30 6.51 4.01
CA GLN A 83 9.47 5.64 4.86
C GLN A 83 9.17 4.29 4.21
N LEU A 84 8.79 4.28 2.93
CA LEU A 84 8.57 3.04 2.19
C LEU A 84 9.85 2.21 2.04
N ARG A 85 11.00 2.87 1.86
CA ARG A 85 12.31 2.18 1.80
C ARG A 85 12.65 1.47 3.11
N GLN A 86 12.25 2.03 4.25
CA GLN A 86 12.45 1.40 5.57
C GLN A 86 11.67 0.09 5.72
N VAL A 87 10.51 -0.03 5.05
CA VAL A 87 9.72 -1.28 5.00
C VAL A 87 10.05 -2.15 3.79
N GLY A 88 11.09 -1.81 3.02
CA GLY A 88 11.58 -2.62 1.90
C GLY A 88 10.82 -2.42 0.59
N ILE A 89 10.07 -1.32 0.46
CA ILE A 89 9.40 -0.90 -0.77
C ILE A 89 10.18 0.23 -1.41
N PHE A 90 10.59 0.04 -2.66
CA PHE A 90 11.34 1.02 -3.43
C PHE A 90 10.42 1.64 -4.47
N LEU A 91 10.08 2.91 -4.29
CA LEU A 91 9.37 3.69 -5.31
C LEU A 91 10.34 4.18 -6.38
N GLU A 92 10.05 3.85 -7.63
CA GLU A 92 10.83 4.26 -8.81
C GLU A 92 9.95 4.96 -9.84
N SER A 93 10.53 5.91 -10.57
CA SER A 93 9.90 6.47 -11.77
C SER A 93 10.22 5.60 -12.97
N ARG A 94 9.21 5.26 -13.79
CA ARG A 94 9.42 4.52 -15.05
C ARG A 94 10.31 5.26 -16.05
N GLU A 95 10.42 6.58 -15.94
CA GLU A 95 11.32 7.36 -16.80
C GLU A 95 12.80 7.15 -16.45
N GLN A 96 13.08 6.56 -15.29
CA GLN A 96 14.44 6.31 -14.79
C GLN A 96 14.78 4.82 -14.64
N ALA A 97 13.90 3.91 -15.06
CA ALA A 97 14.03 2.46 -14.92
C ALA A 97 14.55 1.78 -16.21
#